data_AF-A0A7S4VFD7-F1
#
_entry.id   AF-A0A7S4VFD7-F1
#
_cell.length_a   1.000
_cell.length_b   1.000
_cell.length_c   1.000
_cell.angle_alpha   90.00
_cell.angle_beta   90.00
_cell.angle_gamma   90.00
#
_symmetry.space_group_name_H-M   'P 1'
#
loop_
_entity.id
_entity.type
_entity.pdbx_description
1 polymer ?
#
loop_
_entity_poly.entity_id
_entity_poly.type
_entity_poly.pdbx_seq_one_letter_code
_entity_poly.pdbx_strand_id
1 'polypeptide(L)'
;MASRITALVSLLASLWVCSPAAAQPGADGGAVSVPFAQAALWASDLPDLRLCDRGIDEAGCPTRPEHGGAGFLSTVFTWRYALNNLRGALLAAGVGGAPPGAAEATLQLLAALDQLMERPMTDTFAQITQAARSLFDSLRPLLASQPPVVARLPPRRTAAPHHWPWPSDGQTPLHRAVFTLRTGVAMPAIGFGTWRLWAKEAYQPVRWALELGYRHIDTAEGYANEAEIGRALRDSGVPRGEVFIATKASSVPKGLTDIAFTEEVFKAQLEQLGTDYVDVYMLHTPPQDHSQLLAIWKVLETLYDRGAARALGISNCDANELRVLLKNARVPPAYIQNLFKVYKPGEQMPTDDDVVVLAHSNNVAVMGYSVQTEWPHILPPLKDPHVLSLAAKLQRTPSQVLHRWALQRGVGVIPKSATYERIAENARLLDFALDEASMRLLDGLATLTESGAEPQTKPAHQEDVYGLASLSQPATPQTAAPPAGAATWAASSQEEQGSPELLERTRNQGFTFASVRDHLLGPAVNVPPGACQQRCINDQRCAAWEVCVPYDPRAGCEGCYLVGGSAALQPMRIEGWHAAVERGSAQFGIPR
;
A
#
# COMPACT_ATOMS: atom_id res chain seq x y z
N MET A 1 -46.14 -53.09 33.26
CA MET A 1 -46.42 -54.33 32.51
C MET A 1 -47.24 -53.91 31.30
N ALA A 2 -46.55 -53.80 30.16
CA ALA A 2 -46.49 -54.87 29.17
C ALA A 2 -47.70 -54.70 28.23
N SER A 3 -47.48 -54.13 27.04
CA SER A 3 -47.07 -54.89 25.84
C SER A 3 -48.24 -55.76 25.39
N ARG A 4 -48.79 -55.58 24.18
CA ARG A 4 -48.13 -55.85 22.89
C ARG A 4 -48.82 -55.02 21.78
N ILE A 5 -48.10 -54.24 20.94
CA ILE A 5 -47.36 -54.64 19.71
C ILE A 5 -48.38 -55.07 18.61
N THR A 6 -48.54 -54.48 17.42
CA THR A 6 -47.57 -54.16 16.35
C THR A 6 -48.28 -53.45 15.17
N ALA A 7 -47.51 -52.68 14.37
CA ALA A 7 -47.76 -52.26 12.97
C ALA A 7 -48.91 -51.25 12.74
N LEU A 8 -48.74 -50.05 12.16
CA LEU A 8 -47.84 -49.65 11.07
C LEU A 8 -47.83 -48.10 10.98
N VAL A 9 -47.08 -47.40 11.84
CA VAL A 9 -46.85 -45.94 11.73
C VAL A 9 -45.42 -45.65 12.18
N SER A 10 -44.45 -45.79 11.27
CA SER A 10 -43.11 -45.20 11.33
C SER A 10 -42.27 -45.75 10.16
N LEU A 11 -42.36 -45.12 8.99
CA LEU A 11 -41.26 -45.08 8.02
C LEU A 11 -41.54 -43.91 7.06
N LEU A 12 -40.51 -43.09 6.81
CA LEU A 12 -40.46 -41.91 5.92
C LEU A 12 -40.83 -40.55 6.55
N ALA A 13 -40.02 -40.12 7.51
CA ALA A 13 -39.82 -38.70 7.81
C ALA A 13 -38.31 -38.43 7.99
N SER A 14 -37.58 -38.61 6.91
CA SER A 14 -36.21 -38.15 6.74
C SER A 14 -36.00 -37.91 5.26
N LEU A 15 -35.96 -36.62 4.87
CA LEU A 15 -35.26 -36.00 3.73
C LEU A 15 -35.93 -34.66 3.39
N TRP A 16 -35.17 -33.58 3.61
CA TRP A 16 -35.06 -32.38 2.80
C TRP A 16 -36.31 -31.87 2.06
N VAL A 17 -36.80 -30.68 2.42
CA VAL A 17 -36.74 -29.46 1.57
C VAL A 17 -36.95 -28.25 2.49
N CYS A 18 -35.87 -27.50 2.73
CA CYS A 18 -35.97 -26.09 3.07
C CYS A 18 -36.47 -25.34 1.82
N SER A 19 -37.52 -24.54 1.95
CA SER A 19 -37.72 -23.38 1.07
C SER A 19 -37.80 -22.14 1.95
N PRO A 20 -36.70 -21.38 2.11
CA PRO A 20 -36.83 -19.98 2.42
C PRO A 20 -37.36 -19.29 1.16
N ALA A 21 -38.35 -18.42 1.32
CA ALA A 21 -38.77 -17.50 0.28
C ALA A 21 -37.51 -16.81 -0.27
N ALA A 22 -37.24 -17.05 -1.55
CA ALA A 22 -36.23 -16.33 -2.29
C ALA A 22 -36.61 -14.85 -2.23
N ALA A 23 -35.91 -14.07 -1.42
CA ALA A 23 -35.72 -12.67 -1.70
C ALA A 23 -35.11 -12.61 -3.11
N GLN A 24 -35.89 -12.15 -4.07
CA GLN A 24 -35.34 -11.84 -5.38
C GLN A 24 -34.21 -10.83 -5.19
N PRO A 25 -33.09 -10.95 -5.93
CA PRO A 25 -32.10 -9.88 -5.98
C PRO A 25 -32.77 -8.68 -6.65
N GLY A 26 -33.22 -7.73 -5.83
CA GLY A 26 -33.78 -6.48 -6.29
C GLY A 26 -32.75 -5.73 -7.11
N ALA A 27 -33.05 -5.58 -8.40
CA ALA A 27 -32.31 -4.83 -9.38
C ALA A 27 -32.44 -3.30 -9.17
N ASP A 28 -32.00 -2.81 -8.02
CA ASP A 28 -31.76 -1.38 -7.80
C ASP A 28 -30.29 -1.22 -7.42
N GLY A 29 -29.43 -1.07 -8.42
CA GLY A 29 -28.08 -0.55 -8.22
C GLY A 29 -28.21 0.83 -7.58
N GLY A 30 -28.13 0.86 -6.25
CA GLY A 30 -28.49 2.00 -5.43
C GLY A 30 -27.84 3.27 -5.96
N ALA A 31 -28.67 4.25 -6.29
CA ALA A 31 -28.21 5.57 -6.69
C ALA A 31 -27.38 6.17 -5.54
N VAL A 32 -26.13 6.55 -5.80
CA VAL A 32 -25.23 7.13 -4.78
C VAL A 32 -24.89 8.56 -5.14
N SER A 33 -24.91 9.43 -4.15
CA SER A 33 -24.45 10.80 -4.26
C SER A 33 -22.91 10.84 -4.26
N VAL A 34 -22.30 11.21 -5.37
CA VAL A 34 -20.85 11.25 -5.58
C VAL A 34 -20.39 12.71 -5.72
N PRO A 35 -19.54 13.22 -4.81
CA PRO A 35 -19.12 14.63 -4.79
C PRO A 35 -17.92 14.91 -5.72
N PHE A 36 -17.99 14.50 -6.99
CA PHE A 36 -16.88 14.59 -7.95
C PHE A 36 -16.25 16.00 -8.02
N ALA A 37 -17.06 17.05 -8.21
CA ALA A 37 -16.55 18.41 -8.34
C ALA A 37 -15.83 18.90 -7.08
N GLN A 38 -16.40 18.60 -5.91
CA GLN A 38 -15.81 18.95 -4.62
C GLN A 38 -14.50 18.19 -4.38
N ALA A 39 -14.45 16.90 -4.69
CA ALA A 39 -13.25 16.07 -4.58
C ALA A 39 -12.14 16.51 -5.55
N ALA A 40 -12.51 16.87 -6.78
CA ALA A 40 -11.57 17.39 -7.78
C ALA A 40 -10.89 18.68 -7.26
N LEU A 41 -11.69 19.65 -6.80
CA LEU A 41 -11.17 20.90 -6.24
C LEU A 41 -10.32 20.66 -5.00
N TRP A 42 -10.83 19.89 -4.04
CA TRP A 42 -10.14 19.56 -2.80
C TRP A 42 -8.75 18.96 -3.04
N ALA A 43 -8.66 17.94 -3.90
CA ALA A 43 -7.39 17.30 -4.19
C ALA A 43 -6.41 18.22 -4.94
N SER A 44 -6.93 19.01 -5.89
CA SER A 44 -6.10 19.99 -6.60
C SER A 44 -5.55 21.05 -5.64
N ASP A 45 -6.29 21.44 -4.60
CA ASP A 45 -5.88 22.51 -3.68
C ASP A 45 -5.00 22.06 -2.52
N LEU A 46 -4.64 20.77 -2.41
CA LEU A 46 -3.80 20.27 -1.32
C LEU A 46 -2.46 21.02 -1.27
N PRO A 47 -2.06 21.59 -0.11
CA PRO A 47 -0.85 22.40 0.01
C PRO A 47 0.42 21.66 -0.43
N ASP A 48 0.53 20.39 -0.06
CA ASP A 48 1.67 19.55 -0.37
C ASP A 48 1.82 19.27 -1.87
N LEU A 49 0.71 19.30 -2.62
CA LEU A 49 0.74 19.18 -4.08
C LEU A 49 1.41 20.38 -4.73
N ARG A 50 1.24 21.59 -4.16
CA ARG A 50 1.81 22.84 -4.67
C ARG A 50 3.33 22.91 -4.51
N LEU A 51 3.91 22.16 -3.57
CA LEU A 51 5.36 22.07 -3.40
C LEU A 51 6.04 21.55 -4.67
N CYS A 52 5.32 20.73 -5.45
CA CYS A 52 5.83 20.09 -6.65
C CYS A 52 5.56 20.87 -7.96
N ASP A 53 4.90 22.04 -7.90
CA ASP A 53 4.57 22.86 -9.09
C ASP A 53 5.82 23.42 -9.80
N ARG A 54 6.99 23.41 -9.14
CA ARG A 54 8.26 23.92 -9.66
C ARG A 54 9.18 22.86 -10.28
N GLY A 55 8.78 21.58 -10.29
CA GLY A 55 9.63 20.50 -10.79
C GLY A 55 10.14 19.55 -9.69
N ILE A 56 10.95 18.57 -10.09
CA ILE A 56 11.55 17.55 -9.21
C ILE A 56 13.00 17.96 -8.91
N ASP A 57 13.21 18.77 -7.88
CA ASP A 57 14.53 19.17 -7.38
C ASP A 57 14.48 19.49 -5.87
N GLU A 58 15.63 19.84 -5.27
CA GLU A 58 15.72 20.19 -3.85
C GLU A 58 14.97 21.50 -3.48
N ALA A 59 14.58 22.32 -4.46
CA ALA A 59 13.82 23.57 -4.27
C ALA A 59 12.31 23.41 -4.56
N GLY A 60 11.90 22.28 -5.16
CA GLY A 60 10.54 21.92 -5.56
C GLY A 60 10.08 20.63 -4.88
N CYS A 61 9.74 19.61 -5.67
CA CYS A 61 9.26 18.32 -5.18
C CYS A 61 10.43 17.50 -4.58
N PRO A 62 10.41 17.18 -3.27
CA PRO A 62 11.50 16.46 -2.63
C PRO A 62 11.82 15.13 -3.34
N THR A 63 13.09 14.90 -3.67
CA THR A 63 13.58 13.64 -4.26
C THR A 63 13.68 12.52 -3.23
N ARG A 64 13.86 12.88 -1.95
CA ARG A 64 13.86 11.97 -0.80
C ARG A 64 13.03 12.59 0.33
N PRO A 65 11.70 12.53 0.25
CA PRO A 65 10.90 13.07 1.31
C PRO A 65 11.13 12.28 2.60
N GLU A 66 11.48 12.96 3.68
CA GLU A 66 11.67 12.33 4.99
C GLU A 66 10.41 11.54 5.36
N HIS A 67 10.57 10.23 5.60
CA HIS A 67 9.49 9.34 6.07
C HIS A 67 8.19 9.36 5.26
N GLY A 68 8.25 9.56 3.95
CA GLY A 68 7.06 9.54 3.10
C GLY A 68 6.26 10.85 3.17
N GLY A 69 6.92 11.97 2.92
CA GLY A 69 6.28 13.23 2.51
C GLY A 69 6.01 13.30 1.00
N ALA A 70 5.56 14.47 0.55
CA ALA A 70 5.32 14.73 -0.87
C ALA A 70 6.57 14.51 -1.73
N GLY A 71 6.40 13.82 -2.84
CA GLY A 71 7.43 13.51 -3.84
C GLY A 71 6.78 13.15 -5.18
N PHE A 72 7.60 12.87 -6.19
CA PHE A 72 7.16 12.63 -7.57
C PHE A 72 5.94 11.70 -7.69
N LEU A 73 6.03 10.47 -7.17
CA LEU A 73 4.94 9.49 -7.25
C LEU A 73 3.68 10.00 -6.56
N SER A 74 3.81 10.62 -5.39
CA SER A 74 2.64 11.16 -4.66
C SER A 74 1.93 12.26 -5.43
N THR A 75 2.67 13.08 -6.14
CA THR A 75 2.11 14.14 -6.98
C THR A 75 1.38 13.55 -8.18
N VAL A 76 1.96 12.56 -8.85
CA VAL A 76 1.31 11.88 -9.99
C VAL A 76 -0.02 11.25 -9.56
N PHE A 77 -0.03 10.44 -8.49
CA PHE A 77 -1.25 9.78 -8.02
C PHE A 77 -2.30 10.78 -7.50
N THR A 78 -1.88 11.89 -6.89
CA THR A 78 -2.80 12.95 -6.46
C THR A 78 -3.42 13.69 -7.65
N TRP A 79 -2.63 13.99 -8.69
CA TRP A 79 -3.16 14.58 -9.91
C TRP A 79 -4.08 13.64 -10.67
N ARG A 80 -3.77 12.34 -10.74
CA ARG A 80 -4.70 11.33 -11.28
C ARG A 80 -6.03 11.37 -10.54
N TYR A 81 -6.01 11.36 -9.21
CA TYR A 81 -7.22 11.49 -8.40
C TYR A 81 -8.01 12.76 -8.72
N ALA A 82 -7.34 13.92 -8.75
CA ALA A 82 -7.99 15.19 -9.05
C ALA A 82 -8.60 15.19 -10.47
N LEU A 83 -7.84 14.80 -11.49
CA LEU A 83 -8.26 14.77 -12.90
C LEU A 83 -9.36 13.74 -13.16
N ASN A 84 -9.34 12.58 -12.50
CA ASN A 84 -10.40 11.58 -12.61
C ASN A 84 -11.70 12.05 -11.96
N ASN A 85 -11.62 12.76 -10.84
CA ASN A 85 -12.80 13.43 -10.27
C ASN A 85 -13.31 14.56 -11.17
N LEU A 86 -12.41 15.34 -11.78
CA LEU A 86 -12.77 16.34 -12.77
C LEU A 86 -13.50 15.71 -13.97
N ARG A 87 -12.98 14.59 -14.47
CA ARG A 87 -13.61 13.80 -15.54
C ARG A 87 -15.04 13.41 -15.13
N GLY A 88 -15.23 12.85 -13.94
CA GLY A 88 -16.57 12.53 -13.41
C GLY A 88 -17.51 13.75 -13.30
N ALA A 89 -16.99 14.89 -12.85
CA ALA A 89 -17.76 16.13 -12.71
C ALA A 89 -18.21 16.70 -14.07
N LEU A 90 -17.31 16.75 -15.05
CA LEU A 90 -17.59 17.25 -16.40
C LEU A 90 -18.69 16.45 -17.11
N LEU A 91 -18.75 15.15 -16.86
CA LEU A 91 -19.76 14.28 -17.45
C LEU A 91 -21.13 14.48 -16.83
N ALA A 92 -21.17 14.62 -15.51
CA ALA A 92 -22.40 14.85 -14.79
C ALA A 92 -23.03 16.22 -15.11
N ALA A 93 -22.20 17.22 -15.40
CA ALA A 93 -22.66 18.54 -15.81
C ALA A 93 -23.29 18.54 -17.22
N GLY A 94 -23.05 17.51 -18.02
CA GLY A 94 -23.35 17.50 -19.45
C GLY A 94 -22.47 18.49 -20.24
N VAL A 95 -22.48 18.38 -21.56
CA VAL A 95 -21.65 19.21 -22.48
C VAL A 95 -22.02 20.71 -22.40
N GLY A 96 -23.17 21.07 -21.80
CA GLY A 96 -23.75 22.41 -21.85
C GLY A 96 -23.19 23.45 -20.86
N GLY A 97 -22.30 23.06 -19.93
CA GLY A 97 -21.76 23.96 -18.91
C GLY A 97 -20.24 24.04 -18.80
N ALA A 98 -19.52 23.10 -19.40
CA ALA A 98 -18.05 23.10 -19.41
C ALA A 98 -17.52 23.88 -20.63
N PRO A 99 -16.40 24.63 -20.49
CA PRO A 99 -15.71 25.21 -21.62
C PRO A 99 -15.38 24.14 -22.68
N PRO A 100 -15.52 24.46 -23.98
CA PRO A 100 -15.08 23.57 -25.05
C PRO A 100 -13.63 23.10 -24.82
N GLY A 101 -13.38 21.80 -24.98
CA GLY A 101 -12.05 21.21 -24.81
C GLY A 101 -11.65 20.86 -23.38
N ALA A 102 -12.44 21.19 -22.34
CA ALA A 102 -12.10 20.84 -20.96
C ALA A 102 -11.95 19.32 -20.73
N ALA A 103 -12.85 18.52 -21.31
CA ALA A 103 -12.76 17.06 -21.25
C ALA A 103 -11.53 16.52 -21.99
N GLU A 104 -11.23 17.07 -23.17
CA GLU A 104 -10.07 16.69 -23.97
C GLU A 104 -8.75 17.04 -23.25
N ALA A 105 -8.65 18.26 -22.70
CA ALA A 105 -7.50 18.69 -21.91
C ALA A 105 -7.29 17.80 -20.67
N THR A 106 -8.38 17.38 -20.01
CA THR A 106 -8.31 16.44 -18.87
C THR A 106 -7.71 15.10 -19.28
N LEU A 107 -8.15 14.54 -20.41
CA LEU A 107 -7.61 13.28 -20.94
C LEU A 107 -6.16 13.41 -21.40
N GLN A 108 -5.79 14.53 -22.05
CA GLN A 108 -4.41 14.80 -22.45
C GLN A 108 -3.48 14.89 -21.24
N LEU A 109 -3.90 15.53 -20.14
CA LEU A 109 -3.11 15.58 -18.91
C LEU A 109 -2.96 14.21 -18.25
N LEU A 110 -4.02 13.39 -18.22
CA LEU A 110 -3.93 12.02 -17.74
C LEU A 110 -2.93 11.20 -18.57
N ALA A 111 -2.97 11.32 -19.90
CA ALA A 111 -2.04 10.64 -20.81
C ALA A 111 -0.60 11.13 -20.61
N ALA A 112 -0.41 12.42 -20.35
CA ALA A 112 0.91 12.97 -20.05
C ALA A 112 1.48 12.45 -18.72
N LEU A 113 0.62 12.27 -17.69
CA LEU A 113 1.03 11.61 -16.44
C LEU A 113 1.39 10.14 -16.64
N ASP A 114 0.69 9.44 -17.53
CA ASP A 114 1.01 8.05 -17.88
C ASP A 114 2.39 7.95 -18.56
N GLN A 115 2.65 8.80 -19.55
CA GLN A 115 3.97 8.87 -20.21
C GLN A 115 5.09 9.21 -19.23
N LEU A 116 4.81 10.08 -18.26
CA LEU A 116 5.78 10.49 -17.24
C LEU A 116 6.13 9.36 -16.27
N MET A 117 5.18 8.46 -15.99
CA MET A 117 5.43 7.24 -15.20
C MET A 117 6.30 6.23 -15.96
N GLU A 118 6.16 6.15 -17.28
CA GLU A 118 7.00 5.30 -18.13
C GLU A 118 8.41 5.88 -18.32
N ARG A 119 8.52 7.20 -18.46
CA ARG A 119 9.77 7.93 -18.71
C ARG A 119 9.83 9.22 -17.89
N PRO A 120 10.36 9.17 -16.66
CA PRO A 120 10.45 10.34 -15.80
C PRO A 120 11.37 11.41 -16.41
N MET A 121 10.80 12.58 -16.74
CA MET A 121 11.54 13.74 -17.23
C MET A 121 11.18 14.98 -16.41
N THR A 122 12.17 15.60 -15.78
CA THR A 122 11.98 16.71 -14.83
C THR A 122 11.29 17.92 -15.46
N ASP A 123 11.71 18.32 -16.67
CA ASP A 123 11.16 19.49 -17.37
C ASP A 123 9.68 19.28 -17.74
N THR A 124 9.31 18.04 -18.08
CA THR A 124 7.94 17.67 -18.44
C THR A 124 7.04 17.62 -17.21
N PHE A 125 7.54 17.18 -16.05
CA PHE A 125 6.76 17.12 -14.82
C PHE A 125 6.24 18.50 -14.38
N ALA A 126 7.10 19.53 -14.40
CA ALA A 126 6.68 20.89 -14.05
C ALA A 126 5.61 21.43 -15.03
N GLN A 127 5.77 21.18 -16.33
CA GLN A 127 4.81 21.60 -17.35
C GLN A 127 3.44 20.95 -17.17
N ILE A 128 3.42 19.63 -16.91
CA ILE A 128 2.16 18.89 -16.69
C ILE A 128 1.43 19.41 -15.46
N THR A 129 2.14 19.58 -14.33
CA THR A 129 1.53 20.05 -13.08
C THR A 129 1.00 21.48 -13.20
N GLN A 130 1.72 22.38 -13.88
CA GLN A 130 1.27 23.75 -14.16
C GLN A 130 0.07 23.80 -15.12
N ALA A 131 0.05 22.94 -16.14
CA ALA A 131 -1.07 22.83 -17.07
C ALA A 131 -2.32 22.30 -16.34
N ALA A 132 -2.18 21.29 -15.48
CA ALA A 132 -3.26 20.80 -14.64
C ALA A 132 -3.81 21.89 -13.71
N ARG A 133 -2.93 22.64 -13.04
CA ARG A 133 -3.31 23.80 -12.21
C ARG A 133 -4.14 24.82 -12.99
N SER A 134 -3.65 25.21 -14.16
CA SER A 134 -4.31 26.19 -15.03
C SER A 134 -5.69 25.72 -15.47
N LEU A 135 -5.84 24.44 -15.80
CA LEU A 135 -7.14 23.84 -16.10
C LEU A 135 -8.08 23.94 -14.90
N PHE A 136 -7.64 23.56 -13.71
CA PHE A 136 -8.45 23.64 -12.48
C PHE A 136 -8.86 25.06 -12.14
N ASP A 137 -7.96 26.04 -12.26
CA ASP A 137 -8.27 27.44 -11.99
C ASP A 137 -9.30 27.99 -12.98
N SER A 138 -9.23 27.61 -14.25
CA SER A 138 -10.23 28.00 -15.27
C SER A 138 -11.61 27.40 -15.01
N LEU A 139 -11.67 26.19 -14.44
CA LEU A 139 -12.92 25.47 -14.17
C LEU A 139 -13.46 25.68 -12.76
N ARG A 140 -12.71 26.35 -11.88
CA ARG A 140 -13.06 26.55 -10.48
C ARG A 140 -14.46 27.14 -10.25
N PRO A 141 -14.89 28.20 -10.97
CA PRO A 141 -16.24 28.74 -10.78
C PRO A 141 -17.35 27.73 -11.09
N LEU A 142 -17.15 26.93 -12.15
CA LEU A 142 -18.08 25.87 -12.54
C LEU A 142 -18.13 24.80 -11.45
N LEU A 143 -16.98 24.23 -11.09
CA LEU A 143 -16.88 23.13 -10.12
C LEU A 143 -17.41 23.51 -8.73
N ALA A 144 -17.15 24.74 -8.27
CA ALA A 144 -17.61 25.22 -6.97
C ALA A 144 -19.14 25.32 -6.87
N SER A 145 -19.83 25.45 -8.00
CA SER A 145 -21.29 25.54 -8.07
C SER A 145 -21.98 24.19 -8.26
N GLN A 146 -21.23 23.13 -8.55
CA GLN A 146 -21.80 21.82 -8.88
C GLN A 146 -22.17 21.03 -7.62
N PRO A 147 -23.44 20.59 -7.48
CA PRO A 147 -23.82 19.71 -6.40
C PRO A 147 -23.26 18.29 -6.61
N PRO A 148 -23.26 17.44 -5.57
CA PRO A 148 -22.99 16.02 -5.73
C PRO A 148 -23.90 15.37 -6.77
N VAL A 149 -23.31 14.43 -7.52
CA VAL A 149 -23.96 13.77 -8.66
C VAL A 149 -24.60 12.48 -8.19
N VAL A 150 -25.85 12.24 -8.58
CA VAL A 150 -26.49 10.95 -8.33
C VAL A 150 -26.04 9.96 -9.41
N ALA A 151 -25.05 9.13 -9.09
CA ALA A 151 -24.53 8.11 -9.99
C ALA A 151 -25.24 6.77 -9.77
N ARG A 152 -25.66 6.11 -10.86
CA ARG A 152 -26.01 4.69 -10.84
C ARG A 152 -24.74 3.89 -11.06
N LEU A 153 -24.31 3.18 -10.04
CA LEU A 153 -23.10 2.38 -10.10
C LEU A 153 -23.38 1.10 -10.94
N PRO A 154 -22.48 0.70 -11.87
CA PRO A 154 -22.68 -0.47 -12.76
C PRO A 154 -22.90 -1.75 -11.95
N PRO A 155 -23.52 -2.83 -12.43
CA PRO A 155 -23.58 -4.06 -11.63
C PRO A 155 -22.18 -4.62 -11.33
N ARG A 156 -21.97 -5.22 -10.14
CA ARG A 156 -20.66 -5.83 -9.79
C ARG A 156 -20.27 -6.87 -10.83
N ARG A 157 -19.00 -6.87 -11.24
CA ARG A 157 -18.47 -7.85 -12.20
C ARG A 157 -18.17 -9.21 -11.56
N THR A 158 -17.90 -9.25 -10.25
CA THR A 158 -17.58 -10.47 -9.51
C THR A 158 -18.65 -10.79 -8.48
N ALA A 159 -18.95 -12.09 -8.32
CA ALA A 159 -19.89 -12.59 -7.32
C ALA A 159 -19.26 -12.76 -5.91
N ALA A 160 -17.98 -12.39 -5.75
CA ALA A 160 -17.29 -12.55 -4.47
C ALA A 160 -17.94 -11.63 -3.43
N PRO A 161 -18.35 -12.16 -2.26
CA PRO A 161 -18.98 -11.36 -1.23
C PRO A 161 -17.94 -10.43 -0.61
N HIS A 162 -17.85 -9.21 -1.12
CA HIS A 162 -17.20 -8.08 -0.45
C HIS A 162 -18.03 -7.54 0.74
N HIS A 163 -18.99 -8.32 1.22
CA HIS A 163 -19.80 -8.06 2.41
C HIS A 163 -19.61 -9.22 3.38
N TRP A 164 -18.50 -9.17 4.11
CA TRP A 164 -18.31 -10.00 5.27
C TRP A 164 -19.36 -9.63 6.32
N PRO A 165 -20.16 -10.59 6.83
CA PRO A 165 -21.27 -10.30 7.71
C PRO A 165 -20.73 -9.92 9.10
N TRP A 166 -20.55 -8.63 9.33
CA TRP A 166 -20.17 -8.09 10.63
C TRP A 166 -21.39 -7.57 11.38
N PRO A 167 -21.49 -7.83 12.70
CA PRO A 167 -22.51 -7.23 13.55
C PRO A 167 -22.57 -5.71 13.39
N SER A 168 -23.77 -5.19 13.46
CA SER A 168 -24.09 -3.75 13.41
C SER A 168 -25.15 -3.38 14.44
N ASP A 169 -25.25 -4.15 15.53
CA ASP A 169 -26.27 -4.03 16.57
C ASP A 169 -25.87 -3.09 17.71
N GLY A 170 -24.58 -2.71 17.79
CA GLY A 170 -24.00 -1.91 18.86
C GLY A 170 -23.94 -2.60 20.22
N GLN A 171 -24.31 -3.87 20.30
CA GLN A 171 -24.31 -4.69 21.52
C GLN A 171 -23.20 -5.74 21.50
N THR A 172 -22.77 -6.17 20.31
CA THR A 172 -21.73 -7.17 20.16
C THR A 172 -20.38 -6.64 20.68
N PRO A 173 -19.76 -7.30 21.68
CA PRO A 173 -18.43 -6.93 22.15
C PRO A 173 -17.38 -7.08 21.06
N LEU A 174 -16.38 -6.20 21.04
CA LEU A 174 -15.30 -6.21 20.03
C LEU A 174 -14.65 -7.59 19.84
N HIS A 175 -14.34 -8.27 20.94
CA HIS A 175 -13.67 -9.58 20.92
C HIS A 175 -14.54 -10.74 20.41
N ARG A 176 -15.84 -10.50 20.13
CA ARG A 176 -16.74 -11.49 19.53
C ARG A 176 -16.83 -11.36 18.01
N ALA A 177 -16.43 -10.22 17.45
CA ALA A 177 -16.21 -10.07 16.02
C ALA A 177 -14.87 -10.71 15.65
N VAL A 178 -14.90 -12.00 15.27
CA VAL A 178 -13.69 -12.80 15.06
C VAL A 178 -13.61 -13.40 13.65
N PHE A 179 -12.39 -13.56 13.17
CA PHE A 179 -12.06 -14.56 12.15
C PHE A 179 -11.60 -15.84 12.84
N THR A 180 -12.05 -16.99 12.35
CA THR A 180 -11.49 -18.28 12.77
C THR A 180 -10.31 -18.60 11.86
N LEU A 181 -9.09 -18.54 12.39
CA LEU A 181 -7.90 -18.92 11.65
C LEU A 181 -7.96 -20.40 11.28
N ARG A 182 -7.23 -20.79 10.22
CA ARG A 182 -7.12 -22.21 9.82
C ARG A 182 -6.60 -23.16 10.92
N THR A 183 -5.95 -22.61 11.94
CA THR A 183 -5.48 -23.34 13.13
C THR A 183 -6.57 -23.51 14.20
N GLY A 184 -7.77 -22.95 13.99
CA GLY A 184 -8.89 -22.91 14.93
C GLY A 184 -8.80 -21.76 15.95
N VAL A 185 -7.74 -20.96 15.92
CA VAL A 185 -7.61 -19.77 16.79
C VAL A 185 -8.65 -18.73 16.39
N ALA A 186 -9.41 -18.23 17.37
CA ALA A 186 -10.33 -17.12 17.18
C ALA A 186 -9.54 -15.79 17.26
N MET A 187 -9.44 -15.09 16.14
CA MET A 187 -8.75 -13.80 16.03
C MET A 187 -9.77 -12.66 16.02
N PRO A 188 -9.77 -11.74 17.00
CA PRO A 188 -10.57 -10.53 16.92
C PRO A 188 -10.22 -9.71 15.68
N ALA A 189 -11.23 -9.36 14.89
CA ALA A 189 -11.09 -8.59 13.65
C ALA A 189 -10.75 -7.12 13.91
N ILE A 190 -10.97 -6.63 15.12
CA ILE A 190 -10.67 -5.26 15.55
C ILE A 190 -9.58 -5.35 16.62
N GLY A 191 -8.37 -4.94 16.24
CA GLY A 191 -7.19 -4.91 17.11
C GLY A 191 -6.67 -3.51 17.35
N PHE A 192 -5.60 -3.43 18.13
CA PHE A 192 -4.90 -2.20 18.47
C PHE A 192 -3.44 -2.31 18.03
N GLY A 193 -3.04 -1.47 17.08
CA GLY A 193 -1.67 -1.43 16.55
C GLY A 193 -0.76 -0.49 17.36
N THR A 194 0.46 -0.91 17.63
CA THR A 194 1.39 -0.16 18.51
C THR A 194 2.57 0.49 17.79
N TRP A 195 2.63 0.44 16.45
CA TRP A 195 3.69 1.11 15.69
C TRP A 195 3.72 2.63 15.96
N ARG A 196 4.92 3.19 16.16
CA ARG A 196 5.14 4.58 16.59
C ARG A 196 4.50 4.95 17.94
N LEU A 197 4.33 3.98 18.84
CA LEU A 197 4.25 4.20 20.29
C LEU A 197 5.56 3.72 20.88
N TRP A 198 6.57 4.57 20.90
CA TRP A 198 7.94 4.14 21.17
C TRP A 198 8.13 3.95 22.68
N ALA A 199 8.66 2.78 23.07
CA ALA A 199 8.95 2.43 24.46
C ALA A 199 7.80 2.81 25.42
N LYS A 200 8.05 3.73 26.36
CA LYS A 200 7.14 4.11 27.44
C LYS A 200 5.80 4.65 26.95
N GLU A 201 5.71 5.14 25.72
CA GLU A 201 4.48 5.67 25.14
C GLU A 201 3.44 4.57 24.85
N ALA A 202 3.83 3.30 24.81
CA ALA A 202 2.92 2.20 24.50
C ALA A 202 2.03 1.78 25.67
N TYR A 203 2.51 1.91 26.92
CA TYR A 203 1.82 1.39 28.10
C TYR A 203 0.40 1.93 28.23
N GLN A 204 0.26 3.26 28.27
CA GLN A 204 -1.03 3.89 28.58
C GLN A 204 -2.08 3.66 27.48
N PRO A 205 -1.77 3.83 26.18
CA PRO A 205 -2.71 3.51 25.11
C PRO A 205 -3.15 2.04 25.10
N VAL A 206 -2.24 1.09 25.40
CA VAL A 206 -2.61 -0.33 25.48
C VAL A 206 -3.52 -0.61 26.68
N ARG A 207 -3.26 0.02 27.85
CA ARG A 207 -4.17 -0.08 29.01
C ARG A 207 -5.58 0.41 28.66
N TRP A 208 -5.69 1.57 28.00
CA TRP A 208 -6.97 2.11 27.55
C TRP A 208 -7.66 1.21 26.53
N ALA A 209 -6.93 0.65 25.56
CA ALA A 209 -7.50 -0.28 24.59
C ALA A 209 -8.10 -1.52 25.29
N LEU A 210 -7.37 -2.13 26.24
CA LEU A 210 -7.86 -3.28 27.00
C LEU A 210 -9.10 -2.95 27.84
N GLU A 211 -9.14 -1.77 28.47
CA GLU A 211 -10.28 -1.24 29.23
C GLU A 211 -11.51 -1.03 28.33
N LEU A 212 -11.31 -0.58 27.09
CA LEU A 212 -12.36 -0.38 26.08
C LEU A 212 -12.81 -1.68 25.39
N GLY A 213 -12.27 -2.83 25.79
CA GLY A 213 -12.70 -4.14 25.30
C GLY A 213 -11.92 -4.67 24.09
N TYR A 214 -10.84 -4.01 23.67
CA TYR A 214 -9.92 -4.60 22.70
C TYR A 214 -9.30 -5.87 23.28
N ARG A 215 -9.18 -6.90 22.44
CA ARG A 215 -8.53 -8.17 22.79
C ARG A 215 -7.55 -8.64 21.72
N HIS A 216 -7.20 -7.81 20.75
CA HIS A 216 -6.16 -8.10 19.78
C HIS A 216 -5.12 -6.97 19.86
N ILE A 217 -3.90 -7.31 20.28
CA ILE A 217 -2.77 -6.37 20.37
C ILE A 217 -1.75 -6.77 19.29
N ASP A 218 -1.45 -5.83 18.40
CA ASP A 218 -0.44 -5.99 17.34
C ASP A 218 0.81 -5.19 17.68
N THR A 219 1.96 -5.85 17.70
CA THR A 219 3.28 -5.27 17.95
C THR A 219 4.34 -5.88 17.05
N ALA A 220 5.62 -5.53 17.24
CA ALA A 220 6.77 -6.14 16.58
C ALA A 220 8.04 -5.90 17.40
N GLU A 221 9.02 -6.79 17.26
CA GLU A 221 10.38 -6.61 17.80
C GLU A 221 10.94 -5.23 17.42
N GLY A 222 10.84 -4.85 16.14
CA GLY A 222 11.36 -3.58 15.63
C GLY A 222 10.67 -2.32 16.18
N TYR A 223 9.59 -2.45 16.95
CA TYR A 223 8.91 -1.31 17.58
C TYR A 223 9.51 -0.97 18.96
N ALA A 224 10.32 -1.87 19.54
CA ALA A 224 11.00 -1.67 20.82
C ALA A 224 10.07 -1.23 21.97
N ASN A 225 8.86 -1.81 22.03
CA ASN A 225 7.84 -1.47 23.02
C ASN A 225 7.17 -2.68 23.69
N GLU A 226 7.63 -3.91 23.41
CA GLU A 226 7.03 -5.15 23.92
C GLU A 226 7.06 -5.26 25.45
N ALA A 227 8.11 -4.75 26.10
CA ALA A 227 8.19 -4.72 27.57
C ALA A 227 7.07 -3.87 28.21
N GLU A 228 6.73 -2.75 27.58
CA GLU A 228 5.70 -1.82 28.05
C GLU A 228 4.29 -2.35 27.75
N ILE A 229 4.13 -3.06 26.63
CA ILE A 229 2.93 -3.84 26.32
C ILE A 229 2.73 -4.97 27.34
N GLY A 230 3.79 -5.72 27.66
CA GLY A 230 3.76 -6.78 28.67
C GLY A 230 3.35 -6.27 30.04
N ARG A 231 3.88 -5.09 30.45
CA ARG A 231 3.42 -4.41 31.67
C ARG A 231 1.94 -4.04 31.58
N ALA A 232 1.48 -3.47 30.47
CA ALA A 232 0.08 -3.10 30.29
C ALA A 232 -0.86 -4.30 30.35
N LEU A 233 -0.47 -5.45 29.78
CA LEU A 233 -1.22 -6.70 29.84
C LEU A 233 -1.39 -7.17 31.30
N ARG A 234 -0.29 -7.24 32.07
CA ARG A 234 -0.34 -7.65 33.48
C ARG A 234 -1.20 -6.71 34.34
N ASP A 235 -0.97 -5.40 34.21
CA ASP A 235 -1.67 -4.39 35.01
C ASP A 235 -3.14 -4.24 34.63
N SER A 236 -3.55 -4.74 33.47
CA SER A 236 -4.95 -4.71 33.04
C SER A 236 -5.86 -5.68 33.80
N GLY A 237 -5.29 -6.73 34.39
CA GLY A 237 -6.05 -7.83 34.98
C GLY A 237 -6.83 -8.68 33.97
N VAL A 238 -6.71 -8.43 32.65
CA VAL A 238 -7.33 -9.27 31.61
C VAL A 238 -6.57 -10.61 31.53
N PRO A 239 -7.25 -11.76 31.63
CA PRO A 239 -6.59 -13.05 31.52
C PRO A 239 -5.84 -13.19 30.19
N ARG A 240 -4.60 -13.69 30.22
CA ARG A 240 -3.77 -13.88 29.01
C ARG A 240 -4.50 -14.63 27.90
N GLY A 241 -5.26 -15.66 28.24
CA GLY A 241 -6.02 -16.47 27.28
C GLY A 241 -7.18 -15.75 26.58
N GLU A 242 -7.56 -14.56 27.05
CA GLU A 242 -8.55 -13.70 26.40
C GLU A 242 -7.93 -12.68 25.44
N VAL A 243 -6.61 -12.48 25.47
CA VAL A 243 -5.91 -11.53 24.61
C VAL A 243 -5.23 -12.28 23.48
N PHE A 244 -5.54 -11.92 22.25
CA PHE A 244 -4.81 -12.31 21.05
C PHE A 244 -3.60 -11.39 20.86
N ILE A 245 -2.39 -11.96 20.88
CA ILE A 245 -1.15 -11.21 20.65
C ILE A 245 -0.58 -11.58 19.29
N ALA A 246 -0.36 -10.57 18.45
CA ALA A 246 0.37 -10.68 17.19
C ALA A 246 1.70 -9.93 17.30
N THR A 247 2.82 -10.61 17.07
CA THR A 247 4.16 -9.98 17.00
C THR A 247 4.97 -10.48 15.81
N LYS A 248 6.04 -9.76 15.47
CA LYS A 248 6.77 -9.91 14.20
C LYS A 248 8.27 -9.98 14.37
N ALA A 249 8.90 -10.84 13.57
CA ALA A 249 10.33 -10.91 13.37
C ALA A 249 10.79 -9.82 12.38
N SER A 250 11.39 -8.74 12.88
CA SER A 250 11.76 -7.56 12.06
C SER A 250 13.22 -7.60 11.61
N SER A 251 14.09 -8.22 12.40
CA SER A 251 15.52 -8.36 12.10
C SER A 251 15.85 -9.50 11.14
N VAL A 252 14.97 -10.51 11.02
CA VAL A 252 15.14 -11.71 10.18
C VAL A 252 15.26 -11.43 8.66
N PRO A 253 14.48 -10.51 8.05
CA PRO A 253 14.59 -10.18 6.63
C PRO A 253 15.96 -9.59 6.20
N LYS A 254 16.83 -9.19 7.13
CA LYS A 254 18.17 -8.63 6.85
C LYS A 254 19.21 -9.70 6.53
N GLY A 255 18.78 -10.80 5.91
CA GLY A 255 19.65 -11.92 5.55
C GLY A 255 19.90 -12.95 6.64
N LEU A 256 19.26 -12.82 7.81
CA LEU A 256 19.44 -13.71 8.94
C LEU A 256 18.46 -14.88 8.83
N THR A 257 18.89 -15.95 8.18
CA THR A 257 18.12 -17.21 8.06
C THR A 257 18.44 -18.21 9.18
N ASP A 258 19.29 -17.82 10.14
CA ASP A 258 19.69 -18.68 11.24
C ASP A 258 18.53 -18.91 12.22
N ILE A 259 18.24 -20.19 12.46
CA ILE A 259 17.23 -20.64 13.42
C ILE A 259 17.57 -20.18 14.84
N ALA A 260 18.84 -20.23 15.24
CA ALA A 260 19.26 -19.89 16.61
C ALA A 260 19.02 -18.40 16.90
N PHE A 261 19.34 -17.53 15.94
CA PHE A 261 19.09 -16.10 16.07
C PHE A 261 17.59 -15.77 16.12
N THR A 262 16.79 -16.39 15.25
CA THR A 262 15.34 -16.17 15.25
C THR A 262 14.69 -16.67 16.55
N GLU A 263 15.17 -17.78 17.09
CA GLU A 263 14.76 -18.30 18.40
C GLU A 263 15.15 -17.36 19.54
N GLU A 264 16.36 -16.79 19.53
CA GLU A 264 16.81 -15.81 20.52
C GLU A 264 15.93 -14.55 20.51
N VAL A 265 15.69 -14.00 19.31
CA VAL A 265 14.80 -12.86 19.13
C VAL A 265 13.43 -13.18 19.69
N PHE A 266 12.80 -14.28 19.25
CA PHE A 266 11.45 -14.61 19.68
C PHE A 266 11.34 -14.88 21.19
N LYS A 267 12.35 -15.54 21.77
CA LYS A 267 12.44 -15.74 23.22
C LYS A 267 12.48 -14.40 23.96
N ALA A 268 13.29 -13.45 23.50
CA ALA A 268 13.36 -12.11 24.10
C ALA A 268 12.01 -11.37 23.98
N GLN A 269 11.27 -11.54 22.88
CA GLN A 269 9.92 -10.96 22.74
C GLN A 269 8.94 -11.56 23.74
N LEU A 270 8.94 -12.89 23.93
CA LEU A 270 8.10 -13.58 24.92
C LEU A 270 8.43 -13.14 26.35
N GLU A 271 9.72 -13.00 26.69
CA GLU A 271 10.18 -12.49 27.98
C GLU A 271 9.71 -11.04 28.22
N GLN A 272 9.84 -10.17 27.22
CA GLN A 272 9.40 -8.77 27.31
C GLN A 272 7.87 -8.65 27.45
N LEU A 273 7.12 -9.39 26.65
CA LEU A 273 5.66 -9.48 26.74
C LEU A 273 5.21 -10.13 28.05
N GLY A 274 6.07 -10.95 28.68
CA GLY A 274 5.77 -11.70 29.90
C GLY A 274 4.75 -12.80 29.67
N THR A 275 4.91 -13.57 28.60
CA THR A 275 4.00 -14.66 28.20
C THR A 275 4.80 -15.82 27.61
N ASP A 276 4.28 -17.04 27.72
CA ASP A 276 4.94 -18.25 27.19
C ASP A 276 4.61 -18.50 25.71
N TYR A 277 3.61 -17.80 25.17
CA TYR A 277 3.19 -17.92 23.77
C TYR A 277 2.64 -16.61 23.20
N VAL A 278 2.59 -16.54 21.87
CA VAL A 278 1.80 -15.57 21.09
C VAL A 278 0.76 -16.29 20.23
N ASP A 279 -0.29 -15.57 19.85
CA ASP A 279 -1.38 -16.14 19.06
C ASP A 279 -1.02 -16.18 17.57
N VAL A 280 -0.29 -15.17 17.08
CA VAL A 280 0.36 -15.18 15.77
C VAL A 280 1.80 -14.68 15.90
N TYR A 281 2.74 -15.44 15.35
CA TYR A 281 4.09 -14.96 15.07
C TYR A 281 4.27 -14.80 13.55
N MET A 282 4.81 -13.67 13.12
CA MET A 282 4.89 -13.37 11.69
C MET A 282 6.26 -12.88 11.22
N LEU A 283 6.57 -13.15 9.95
CA LEU A 283 7.66 -12.48 9.25
C LEU A 283 7.22 -11.05 8.91
N HIS A 284 7.98 -10.03 9.31
CA HIS A 284 7.54 -8.63 9.16
C HIS A 284 7.56 -8.15 7.70
N THR A 285 8.53 -8.60 6.90
CA THR A 285 8.60 -8.32 5.46
C THR A 285 9.22 -9.54 4.76
N PRO A 286 8.68 -10.00 3.62
CA PRO A 286 9.30 -11.04 2.82
C PRO A 286 10.67 -10.59 2.29
N PRO A 287 11.66 -11.50 2.18
CA PRO A 287 12.86 -11.24 1.39
C PRO A 287 12.52 -11.24 -0.10
N GLN A 288 13.36 -10.61 -0.91
CA GLN A 288 13.20 -10.57 -2.37
C GLN A 288 13.34 -11.95 -3.03
N ASP A 289 14.13 -12.86 -2.43
CA ASP A 289 14.33 -14.22 -2.95
C ASP A 289 13.35 -15.20 -2.30
N HIS A 290 12.51 -15.85 -3.11
CA HIS A 290 11.58 -16.88 -2.69
C HIS A 290 12.27 -18.08 -1.99
N SER A 291 13.49 -18.43 -2.38
CA SER A 291 14.25 -19.50 -1.74
C SER A 291 14.59 -19.14 -0.29
N GLN A 292 14.96 -17.88 -0.07
CA GLN A 292 15.21 -17.31 1.24
C GLN A 292 13.92 -17.21 2.07
N LEU A 293 12.81 -16.79 1.45
CA LEU A 293 11.49 -16.78 2.09
C LEU A 293 11.13 -18.17 2.65
N LEU A 294 11.30 -19.22 1.85
CA LEU A 294 11.02 -20.60 2.28
C LEU A 294 11.99 -21.10 3.36
N ALA A 295 13.26 -20.70 3.31
CA ALA A 295 14.24 -21.03 4.35
C ALA A 295 13.87 -20.38 5.69
N ILE A 296 13.52 -19.09 5.68
CA ILE A 296 13.02 -18.36 6.86
C ILE A 296 11.73 -18.99 7.36
N TRP A 297 10.80 -19.32 6.47
CA TRP A 297 9.51 -19.89 6.87
C TRP A 297 9.69 -21.20 7.65
N LYS A 298 10.59 -22.10 7.23
CA LYS A 298 10.91 -23.34 7.96
C LYS A 298 11.37 -23.10 9.41
N VAL A 299 12.07 -21.98 9.66
CA VAL A 299 12.43 -21.56 11.01
C VAL A 299 11.19 -21.21 11.83
N LEU A 300 10.27 -20.43 11.26
CA LEU A 300 8.98 -20.10 11.90
C LEU A 300 8.14 -21.36 12.17
N GLU A 301 8.15 -22.34 11.26
CA GLU A 301 7.46 -23.62 11.47
C GLU A 301 8.01 -24.40 12.67
N THR A 302 9.31 -24.31 12.94
CA THR A 302 9.92 -24.94 14.11
C THR A 302 9.46 -24.28 15.42
N LEU A 303 9.29 -22.95 15.41
CA LEU A 303 8.73 -22.21 16.55
C LEU A 303 7.25 -22.56 16.79
N TYR A 304 6.50 -22.78 15.72
CA TYR A 304 5.12 -23.26 15.79
C TYR A 304 5.04 -24.66 16.40
N ASP A 305 5.89 -25.60 15.97
CA ASP A 305 5.88 -26.98 16.50
C ASP A 305 6.19 -27.04 18.02
N ARG A 306 6.93 -26.07 18.54
CA ARG A 306 7.21 -25.92 19.98
C ARG A 306 6.03 -25.37 20.78
N GLY A 307 4.96 -24.93 20.13
CA GLY A 307 3.75 -24.38 20.76
C GLY A 307 3.87 -22.94 21.24
N ALA A 308 5.01 -22.27 21.01
CA ALA A 308 5.24 -20.88 21.40
C ALA A 308 4.51 -19.87 20.49
N ALA A 309 4.12 -20.29 19.27
CA ALA A 309 3.21 -19.55 18.40
C ALA A 309 2.04 -20.45 18.00
N ARG A 310 0.80 -19.97 18.19
CA ARG A 310 -0.43 -20.75 17.87
C ARG A 310 -0.81 -20.71 16.39
N ALA A 311 -0.25 -19.77 15.65
CA ALA A 311 -0.41 -19.61 14.21
C ALA A 311 0.78 -18.82 13.64
N LEU A 312 1.01 -18.99 12.34
CA LEU A 312 2.04 -18.27 11.60
C LEU A 312 1.41 -17.28 10.63
N GLY A 313 2.10 -16.16 10.41
CA GLY A 313 1.69 -15.18 9.42
C GLY A 313 2.85 -14.47 8.73
N ILE A 314 2.50 -13.58 7.81
CA ILE A 314 3.47 -12.72 7.12
C ILE A 314 2.87 -11.34 6.90
N SER A 315 3.69 -10.30 7.04
CA SER A 315 3.31 -8.93 6.76
C SER A 315 4.00 -8.45 5.48
N ASN A 316 3.36 -7.49 4.78
CA ASN A 316 3.84 -6.93 3.52
C ASN A 316 4.05 -7.99 2.42
N CYS A 317 3.13 -8.95 2.34
CA CYS A 317 3.18 -10.09 1.43
C CYS A 317 2.31 -9.84 0.21
N ASP A 318 2.86 -9.99 -0.99
CA ASP A 318 2.10 -9.96 -2.23
C ASP A 318 1.44 -11.31 -2.56
N ALA A 319 0.61 -11.32 -3.61
CA ALA A 319 -0.08 -12.53 -4.08
C ALA A 319 0.88 -13.65 -4.53
N ASN A 320 2.05 -13.32 -5.08
CA ASN A 320 3.03 -14.32 -5.54
C ASN A 320 3.75 -14.98 -4.37
N GLU A 321 4.20 -14.19 -3.41
CA GLU A 321 4.81 -14.66 -2.17
C GLU A 321 3.83 -15.53 -1.36
N LEU A 322 2.56 -15.12 -1.30
CA LEU A 322 1.51 -15.92 -0.66
C LEU A 322 1.33 -17.27 -1.37
N ARG A 323 1.30 -17.32 -2.70
CA ARG A 323 1.25 -18.59 -3.47
C ARG A 323 2.46 -19.47 -3.20
N VAL A 324 3.65 -18.88 -3.13
CA VAL A 324 4.89 -19.60 -2.83
C VAL A 324 4.77 -20.28 -1.47
N LEU A 325 4.31 -19.56 -0.44
CA LEU A 325 4.10 -20.13 0.89
C LEU A 325 3.00 -21.19 0.89
N LEU A 326 1.83 -20.91 0.32
CA LEU A 326 0.70 -21.84 0.27
C LEU A 326 1.06 -23.17 -0.42
N LYS A 327 1.93 -23.13 -1.43
CA LYS A 327 2.36 -24.32 -2.18
C LYS A 327 3.43 -25.13 -1.44
N ASN A 328 4.34 -24.48 -0.72
CA ASN A 328 5.58 -25.12 -0.26
C ASN A 328 5.73 -25.23 1.26
N ALA A 329 4.99 -24.43 2.04
CA ALA A 329 5.04 -24.50 3.49
C ALA A 329 4.32 -25.75 4.03
N ARG A 330 4.91 -26.40 5.02
CA ARG A 330 4.26 -27.47 5.78
C ARG A 330 3.22 -26.88 6.73
N VAL A 331 3.54 -25.77 7.40
CA VAL A 331 2.61 -24.95 8.17
C VAL A 331 2.34 -23.68 7.38
N PRO A 332 1.36 -23.71 6.46
CA PRO A 332 1.03 -22.54 5.64
C PRO A 332 0.54 -21.36 6.49
N PRO A 333 0.68 -20.11 5.98
CA PRO A 333 0.24 -18.92 6.69
C PRO A 333 -1.25 -19.03 7.02
N ALA A 334 -1.59 -18.66 8.26
CA ALA A 334 -2.97 -18.52 8.73
C ALA A 334 -3.44 -17.06 8.68
N TYR A 335 -2.50 -16.14 8.50
CA TYR A 335 -2.67 -14.72 8.72
C TYR A 335 -1.73 -13.94 7.78
N ILE A 336 -2.26 -12.93 7.10
CA ILE A 336 -1.45 -11.91 6.43
C ILE A 336 -1.79 -10.52 6.97
N GLN A 337 -0.79 -9.65 7.09
CA GLN A 337 -0.98 -8.25 7.47
C GLN A 337 -0.42 -7.30 6.43
N ASN A 338 -1.29 -6.56 5.77
CA ASN A 338 -0.96 -5.79 4.58
C ASN A 338 -1.52 -4.36 4.68
N LEU A 339 -0.96 -3.45 3.88
CA LEU A 339 -1.40 -2.06 3.83
C LEU A 339 -2.79 -2.01 3.22
N PHE A 340 -3.78 -1.48 3.93
CA PHE A 340 -5.17 -1.52 3.44
C PHE A 340 -5.81 -0.15 3.44
N LYS A 341 -5.43 0.68 2.46
CA LYS A 341 -5.93 2.05 2.31
C LYS A 341 -7.06 2.09 1.30
N VAL A 342 -7.98 3.04 1.44
CA VAL A 342 -9.11 3.18 0.48
C VAL A 342 -8.65 3.52 -0.94
N TYR A 343 -7.51 4.19 -1.07
CA TYR A 343 -6.87 4.49 -2.35
C TYR A 343 -5.98 3.36 -2.88
N LYS A 344 -5.61 2.40 -2.01
CA LYS A 344 -4.77 1.27 -2.35
C LYS A 344 -5.04 0.08 -1.41
N PRO A 345 -6.09 -0.72 -1.67
CA PRO A 345 -6.51 -1.81 -0.81
C PRO A 345 -5.64 -3.06 -1.01
N GLY A 346 -4.65 -3.29 -0.15
CA GLY A 346 -3.91 -4.55 -0.08
C GLY A 346 -2.41 -4.37 -0.19
N GLU A 347 -1.89 -4.18 -1.40
CA GLU A 347 -0.44 -4.21 -1.63
C GLU A 347 0.13 -2.81 -1.82
N GLN A 348 1.40 -2.62 -1.45
CA GLN A 348 2.12 -1.38 -1.77
C GLN A 348 2.49 -1.29 -3.24
N MET A 349 2.63 -2.43 -3.92
CA MET A 349 2.95 -2.54 -5.34
C MET A 349 1.74 -3.10 -6.10
N PRO A 350 1.47 -2.65 -7.34
CA PRO A 350 0.41 -3.23 -8.16
C PRO A 350 0.80 -4.66 -8.57
N THR A 351 -0.07 -5.61 -8.30
CA THR A 351 -0.06 -6.93 -8.94
C THR A 351 -1.38 -7.15 -9.68
N ASP A 352 -1.39 -8.08 -10.64
CA ASP A 352 -2.61 -8.39 -11.40
C ASP A 352 -3.67 -9.07 -10.53
N ASP A 353 -3.26 -9.71 -9.43
CA ASP A 353 -4.09 -10.50 -8.54
C ASP A 353 -4.48 -9.74 -7.26
N ASP A 354 -5.70 -9.95 -6.78
CA ASP A 354 -6.11 -9.45 -5.48
C ASP A 354 -5.65 -10.43 -4.37
N VAL A 355 -4.64 -10.04 -3.59
CA VAL A 355 -4.13 -10.82 -2.47
C VAL A 355 -5.18 -11.10 -1.39
N VAL A 356 -6.18 -10.24 -1.21
CA VAL A 356 -7.27 -10.46 -0.24
C VAL A 356 -8.14 -11.61 -0.73
N VAL A 357 -8.50 -11.62 -2.01
CA VAL A 357 -9.27 -12.72 -2.62
C VAL A 357 -8.49 -14.03 -2.56
N LEU A 358 -7.19 -13.98 -2.87
CA LEU A 358 -6.29 -15.14 -2.75
C LEU A 358 -6.22 -15.66 -1.30
N ALA A 359 -6.08 -14.77 -0.32
CA ALA A 359 -6.03 -15.14 1.08
C ALA A 359 -7.34 -15.79 1.55
N HIS A 360 -8.49 -15.17 1.27
CA HIS A 360 -9.80 -15.69 1.67
C HIS A 360 -10.10 -17.05 1.04
N SER A 361 -9.80 -17.22 -0.26
CA SER A 361 -9.98 -18.51 -0.96
C SER A 361 -9.11 -19.64 -0.39
N ASN A 362 -8.06 -19.31 0.37
CA ASN A 362 -7.17 -20.26 1.03
C ASN A 362 -7.33 -20.28 2.56
N ASN A 363 -8.42 -19.72 3.09
CA ASN A 363 -8.70 -19.63 4.53
C ASN A 363 -7.58 -18.96 5.34
N VAL A 364 -6.99 -17.91 4.77
CA VAL A 364 -5.99 -17.05 5.39
C VAL A 364 -6.68 -15.75 5.80
N ALA A 365 -6.60 -15.40 7.08
CA ALA A 365 -7.17 -14.15 7.57
C ALA A 365 -6.32 -12.96 7.12
N VAL A 366 -6.96 -11.83 6.84
CA VAL A 366 -6.30 -10.61 6.37
C VAL A 366 -6.47 -9.50 7.39
N MET A 367 -5.38 -8.86 7.77
CA MET A 367 -5.37 -7.66 8.61
C MET A 367 -4.81 -6.46 7.84
N GLY A 368 -5.58 -5.39 7.84
CA GLY A 368 -5.26 -4.12 7.22
C GLY A 368 -4.63 -3.15 8.22
N TYR A 369 -3.41 -2.71 7.93
CA TYR A 369 -2.76 -1.61 8.63
C TYR A 369 -2.83 -0.30 7.83
N SER A 370 -2.64 0.83 8.51
CA SER A 370 -2.61 2.18 7.91
C SER A 370 -3.88 2.60 7.15
N VAL A 371 -5.05 2.05 7.51
CA VAL A 371 -6.35 2.31 6.87
C VAL A 371 -6.68 3.79 6.68
N GLN A 372 -6.22 4.64 7.60
CA GLN A 372 -6.50 6.08 7.62
C GLN A 372 -5.35 6.97 7.15
N THR A 373 -4.19 6.38 6.87
CA THR A 373 -2.98 7.13 6.51
C THR A 373 -3.08 7.61 5.07
N GLU A 374 -2.45 8.75 4.79
CA GLU A 374 -2.34 9.35 3.46
C GLU A 374 -1.83 8.35 2.41
N TRP A 375 -2.27 8.46 1.15
CA TRP A 375 -1.72 7.67 0.05
C TRP A 375 -1.34 8.51 -1.20
N PRO A 376 -0.24 8.17 -1.88
CA PRO A 376 0.89 7.49 -1.26
C PRO A 376 1.42 8.32 -0.09
N HIS A 377 1.30 9.66 -0.13
CA HIS A 377 1.70 10.57 0.96
C HIS A 377 0.94 11.91 1.03
N ILE A 378 0.17 12.28 0.00
CA ILE A 378 -0.50 13.60 -0.09
C ILE A 378 -1.99 13.50 0.20
N LEU A 379 -2.70 12.47 -0.31
CA LEU A 379 -4.16 12.36 -0.18
C LEU A 379 -4.56 11.83 1.20
N PRO A 380 -5.13 12.65 2.10
CA PRO A 380 -5.59 12.20 3.41
C PRO A 380 -7.02 11.67 3.34
N PRO A 381 -7.27 10.35 3.49
CA PRO A 381 -8.60 9.77 3.31
C PRO A 381 -9.62 10.29 4.34
N LEU A 382 -9.17 10.76 5.51
CA LEU A 382 -10.04 11.36 6.53
C LEU A 382 -10.65 12.71 6.10
N LYS A 383 -10.09 13.38 5.08
CA LYS A 383 -10.60 14.65 4.55
C LYS A 383 -11.17 14.53 3.14
N ASP A 384 -11.22 13.31 2.59
CA ASP A 384 -11.76 13.07 1.26
C ASP A 384 -13.26 13.39 1.22
N PRO A 385 -13.74 14.23 0.29
CA PRO A 385 -15.16 14.56 0.19
C PRO A 385 -16.09 13.35 0.04
N HIS A 386 -15.64 12.27 -0.60
CA HIS A 386 -16.39 11.01 -0.70
C HIS A 386 -16.60 10.40 0.69
N VAL A 387 -15.54 10.28 1.47
CA VAL A 387 -15.56 9.72 2.82
C VAL A 387 -16.34 10.63 3.77
N LEU A 388 -16.14 11.95 3.69
CA LEU A 388 -16.87 12.94 4.48
C LEU A 388 -18.38 12.90 4.20
N SER A 389 -18.79 12.74 2.94
CA SER A 389 -20.21 12.65 2.59
C SER A 389 -20.87 11.42 3.22
N LEU A 390 -20.19 10.27 3.21
CA LEU A 390 -20.67 9.04 3.84
C LEU A 390 -20.65 9.15 5.37
N ALA A 391 -19.61 9.73 5.95
CA ALA A 391 -19.51 10.00 7.38
C ALA A 391 -20.69 10.85 7.87
N ALA A 392 -21.03 11.92 7.14
CA ALA A 392 -22.19 12.76 7.42
C ALA A 392 -23.51 11.98 7.29
N LYS A 393 -23.71 11.22 6.19
CA LYS A 393 -24.90 10.37 5.97
C LYS A 393 -25.12 9.40 7.13
N LEU A 394 -24.05 8.81 7.64
CA LEU A 394 -24.09 7.76 8.67
C LEU A 394 -24.02 8.31 10.11
N GLN A 395 -23.80 9.62 10.27
CA GLN A 395 -23.50 10.24 11.57
C GLN A 395 -22.34 9.53 12.29
N ARG A 396 -21.27 9.27 11.55
CA ARG A 396 -20.05 8.62 12.03
C ARG A 396 -18.83 9.44 11.63
N THR A 397 -17.67 9.17 12.22
CA THR A 397 -16.43 9.82 11.81
C THR A 397 -15.89 9.20 10.52
N PRO A 398 -15.11 9.94 9.71
CA PRO A 398 -14.40 9.37 8.55
C PRO A 398 -13.55 8.15 8.92
N SER A 399 -12.96 8.21 10.11
CA SER A 399 -12.17 7.16 10.73
C SER A 399 -12.98 5.86 10.92
N GLN A 400 -14.20 5.95 11.45
CA GLN A 400 -15.10 4.80 11.60
C GLN A 400 -15.54 4.26 10.24
N VAL A 401 -15.88 5.13 9.29
CA VAL A 401 -16.31 4.73 7.94
C VAL A 401 -15.24 3.90 7.23
N LEU A 402 -13.99 4.35 7.24
CA LEU A 402 -12.88 3.66 6.59
C LEU A 402 -12.59 2.30 7.23
N HIS A 403 -12.59 2.21 8.56
CA HIS A 403 -12.40 0.94 9.24
C HIS A 403 -13.57 -0.02 9.03
N ARG A 404 -14.81 0.48 9.02
CA ARG A 404 -15.99 -0.35 8.74
C ARG A 404 -15.96 -0.86 7.30
N TRP A 405 -15.48 -0.06 6.35
CA TRP A 405 -15.27 -0.49 4.96
C TRP A 405 -14.25 -1.63 4.88
N ALA A 406 -13.09 -1.49 5.53
CA ALA A 406 -12.09 -2.56 5.57
C ALA A 406 -12.66 -3.85 6.20
N LEU A 407 -13.38 -3.72 7.33
CA LEU A 407 -14.05 -4.85 7.95
C LEU A 407 -15.01 -5.52 6.97
N GLN A 408 -15.96 -4.79 6.38
CA GLN A 408 -16.93 -5.37 5.45
C GLN A 408 -16.28 -5.98 4.21
N ARG A 409 -15.08 -5.51 3.80
CA ARG A 409 -14.23 -6.17 2.78
C ARG A 409 -13.62 -7.50 3.22
N GLY A 410 -13.88 -7.96 4.45
CA GLY A 410 -13.28 -9.17 5.04
C GLY A 410 -11.86 -8.95 5.55
N VAL A 411 -11.49 -7.70 5.85
CA VAL A 411 -10.15 -7.33 6.33
C VAL A 411 -10.27 -6.79 7.75
N GLY A 412 -9.64 -7.44 8.72
CA GLY A 412 -9.57 -6.91 10.08
C GLY A 412 -8.71 -5.66 10.16
N VAL A 413 -8.84 -4.88 11.22
CA VAL A 413 -8.21 -3.55 11.34
C VAL A 413 -7.45 -3.41 12.65
N ILE A 414 -6.30 -2.72 12.62
CA ILE A 414 -5.46 -2.43 13.78
C ILE A 414 -5.17 -0.93 13.90
N PRO A 415 -6.18 -0.08 14.15
CA PRO A 415 -5.96 1.34 14.38
C PRO A 415 -4.97 1.61 15.50
N LYS A 416 -4.05 2.55 15.25
CA LYS A 416 -3.13 3.10 16.24
C LYS A 416 -3.64 4.46 16.72
N SER A 417 -3.53 4.71 18.03
CA SER A 417 -3.73 6.04 18.62
C SER A 417 -2.91 6.17 19.90
N ALA A 418 -2.54 7.41 20.25
CA ALA A 418 -1.91 7.74 21.52
C ALA A 418 -2.88 8.44 22.51
N THR A 419 -4.13 8.69 22.12
CA THR A 419 -5.14 9.38 22.96
C THR A 419 -6.36 8.50 23.19
N TYR A 420 -6.93 8.58 24.40
CA TYR A 420 -8.08 7.79 24.81
C TYR A 420 -9.28 7.98 23.89
N GLU A 421 -9.61 9.22 23.54
CA GLU A 421 -10.80 9.60 22.77
C GLU A 421 -10.82 8.92 21.40
N ARG A 422 -9.67 8.89 20.72
CA ARG A 422 -9.49 8.25 19.42
C ARG A 422 -9.54 6.72 19.53
N ILE A 423 -9.04 6.15 20.62
CA ILE A 423 -9.13 4.69 20.86
C ILE A 423 -10.60 4.31 21.09
N ALA A 424 -11.33 5.09 21.90
CA ALA A 424 -12.76 4.89 22.14
C ALA A 424 -13.60 5.11 20.87
N GLU A 425 -13.23 6.08 20.04
CA GLU A 425 -13.86 6.28 18.72
C GLU A 425 -13.67 5.05 17.82
N ASN A 426 -12.43 4.56 17.71
CA ASN A 426 -12.06 3.40 16.89
C ASN A 426 -12.65 2.07 17.40
N ALA A 427 -13.14 2.02 18.64
CA ALA A 427 -13.83 0.87 19.22
C ALA A 427 -15.29 0.74 18.73
N ARG A 428 -15.90 1.83 18.24
CA ARG A 428 -17.32 1.86 17.85
C ARG A 428 -17.47 1.60 16.36
N LEU A 429 -17.28 0.35 15.97
CA LEU A 429 -17.35 -0.13 14.58
C LEU A 429 -18.45 -1.18 14.33
N LEU A 430 -19.15 -1.61 15.39
CA LEU A 430 -20.14 -2.69 15.36
C LEU A 430 -21.57 -2.20 15.64
N ASP A 431 -21.81 -0.89 15.60
CA ASP A 431 -23.11 -0.23 15.81
C ASP A 431 -23.70 0.38 14.53
N PHE A 432 -23.06 0.15 13.37
CA PHE A 432 -23.55 0.56 12.05
C PHE A 432 -22.97 -0.36 10.96
N ALA A 433 -23.53 -0.26 9.76
CA ALA A 433 -23.04 -0.92 8.57
C ALA A 433 -23.06 0.04 7.37
N LEU A 434 -22.16 -0.21 6.42
CA LEU A 434 -22.18 0.41 5.11
C LEU A 434 -23.10 -0.40 4.20
N ASP A 435 -24.08 0.25 3.60
CA ASP A 435 -24.90 -0.35 2.55
C ASP A 435 -24.05 -0.66 1.30
N GLU A 436 -24.57 -1.50 0.42
CA GLU A 436 -23.89 -1.93 -0.82
C GLU A 436 -23.41 -0.72 -1.65
N ALA A 437 -24.26 0.30 -1.77
CA ALA A 437 -23.95 1.51 -2.51
C ALA A 437 -22.76 2.29 -1.91
N SER A 438 -22.72 2.41 -0.58
CA SER A 438 -21.64 3.10 0.16
C SER A 438 -20.34 2.30 0.10
N MET A 439 -20.41 0.97 0.19
CA MET A 439 -19.25 0.10 0.01
C MET A 439 -18.65 0.26 -1.39
N ARG A 440 -19.49 0.24 -2.42
CA ARG A 440 -19.03 0.40 -3.81
C ARG A 440 -18.40 1.77 -4.07
N LEU A 441 -19.00 2.84 -3.56
CA LEU A 441 -18.41 4.18 -3.65
C LEU A 441 -16.97 4.19 -3.07
N LEU A 442 -16.75 3.57 -1.91
CA LEU A 442 -15.41 3.49 -1.32
C LEU A 442 -14.48 2.56 -2.11
N ASP A 443 -14.97 1.42 -2.61
CA ASP A 443 -14.20 0.51 -3.50
C ASP A 443 -13.69 1.25 -4.75
N GLY A 444 -14.44 2.23 -5.26
CA GLY A 444 -14.08 3.02 -6.42
C GLY A 444 -12.94 4.01 -6.20
N LEU A 445 -12.60 4.40 -4.96
CA LEU A 445 -11.59 5.46 -4.73
C LEU A 445 -10.20 5.07 -5.23
N ALA A 446 -9.83 3.80 -5.16
CA ALA A 446 -8.59 3.29 -5.72
C ALA A 446 -8.51 3.53 -7.25
N THR A 447 -9.64 3.37 -7.96
CA THR A 447 -9.66 3.64 -9.41
C THR A 447 -9.40 5.10 -9.75
N LEU A 448 -9.84 6.04 -8.91
CA LEU A 448 -9.60 7.47 -9.12
C LEU A 448 -8.10 7.78 -8.99
N THR A 449 -7.37 7.13 -8.10
CA THR A 449 -5.91 7.30 -7.98
C THR A 449 -5.13 6.56 -9.05
N GLU A 450 -5.58 5.36 -9.45
CA GLU A 450 -4.75 4.44 -10.24
C GLU A 450 -5.03 4.49 -11.75
N SER A 451 -6.20 4.98 -12.17
CA SER A 451 -6.55 5.06 -13.60
C SER A 451 -5.88 6.25 -14.29
N GLY A 452 -5.25 5.99 -15.42
CA GLY A 452 -4.77 6.98 -16.39
C GLY A 452 -5.81 7.34 -17.44
N ALA A 453 -5.36 7.79 -18.61
CA ALA A 453 -6.25 8.19 -19.72
C ALA A 453 -6.93 6.98 -20.38
N GLU A 454 -6.18 5.88 -20.52
CA GLU A 454 -6.65 4.65 -21.15
C GLU A 454 -7.35 3.72 -20.14
N PRO A 455 -8.46 3.04 -20.51
CA PRO A 455 -9.19 2.12 -19.64
C PRO A 455 -8.37 0.98 -19.02
N GLN A 456 -7.24 0.62 -19.64
CA GLN A 456 -6.39 -0.51 -19.25
C GLN A 456 -5.30 -0.14 -18.23
N THR A 457 -5.17 1.14 -17.88
CA THR A 457 -4.08 1.64 -17.02
C THR A 457 -4.29 1.42 -15.53
N LYS A 458 -5.45 0.89 -15.11
CA LYS A 458 -5.72 0.49 -13.72
C LYS A 458 -5.45 -1.01 -13.53
N PRO A 459 -5.13 -1.47 -12.30
CA PRO A 459 -4.98 -2.90 -12.03
C PRO A 459 -6.21 -3.71 -12.45
N ALA A 460 -5.98 -4.91 -12.99
CA ALA A 460 -7.03 -5.79 -13.53
C ALA A 460 -8.08 -6.15 -12.48
N HIS A 461 -7.67 -6.27 -11.21
CA HIS A 461 -8.53 -6.65 -10.09
C HIS A 461 -9.43 -5.51 -9.57
N GLN A 462 -9.23 -4.25 -9.99
CA GLN A 462 -10.08 -3.14 -9.55
C GLN A 462 -11.31 -2.99 -10.45
N GLU A 463 -12.50 -2.81 -9.87
CA GLU A 463 -13.72 -2.53 -10.64
C GLU A 463 -13.79 -1.04 -11.00
N ASP A 464 -14.14 -0.71 -12.25
CA ASP A 464 -14.46 0.66 -12.65
C ASP A 464 -15.85 1.08 -12.14
N VAL A 465 -15.93 1.35 -10.83
CA VAL A 465 -17.18 1.70 -10.15
C VAL A 465 -17.79 2.98 -10.70
N TYR A 466 -16.95 3.93 -11.11
CA TYR A 466 -17.39 5.24 -11.60
C TYR A 466 -17.61 5.29 -13.11
N GLY A 467 -17.39 4.17 -13.82
CA GLY A 467 -17.58 4.07 -15.26
C GLY A 467 -16.58 4.89 -16.08
N LEU A 468 -15.42 5.24 -15.51
CA LEU A 468 -14.33 6.02 -16.09
C LEU A 468 -13.89 5.54 -17.48
N ALA A 469 -13.92 4.24 -17.74
CA ALA A 469 -13.54 3.63 -19.01
C ALA A 469 -14.51 3.95 -20.16
N SER A 470 -15.80 4.12 -19.87
CA SER A 470 -16.80 4.49 -20.88
C SER A 470 -16.62 5.92 -21.41
N LEU A 471 -15.70 6.66 -20.81
CA LEU A 471 -15.53 8.10 -20.92
C LEU A 471 -14.25 8.48 -21.69
N SER A 472 -13.45 7.48 -22.09
CA SER A 472 -12.23 7.62 -22.90
C SER A 472 -12.51 7.57 -24.41
N GLN A 473 -13.75 7.34 -24.85
CA GLN A 473 -14.08 7.38 -26.28
C GLN A 473 -14.52 8.79 -26.69
N PRO A 474 -13.84 9.45 -27.66
CA PRO A 474 -14.37 10.66 -28.25
C PRO A 474 -15.73 10.33 -28.88
N ALA A 475 -16.76 11.14 -28.58
CA ALA A 475 -18.03 11.10 -29.28
C ALA A 475 -17.72 11.25 -30.77
N THR A 476 -17.88 10.19 -31.56
CA THR A 476 -17.51 10.15 -32.96
C THR A 476 -18.32 11.20 -33.72
N PRO A 477 -17.73 12.30 -34.23
CA PRO A 477 -18.42 13.12 -35.19
C PRO A 477 -18.33 12.38 -36.52
N GLN A 478 -19.47 12.21 -37.19
CA GLN A 478 -19.53 11.66 -38.54
C GLN A 478 -18.56 12.42 -39.46
N THR A 479 -17.58 11.68 -39.99
CA THR A 479 -16.81 11.94 -41.22
C THR A 479 -16.57 13.41 -41.61
N ALA A 480 -15.39 13.92 -41.30
CA ALA A 480 -14.72 14.92 -42.12
C ALA A 480 -13.21 14.65 -42.08
N ALA A 481 -12.59 14.55 -43.27
CA ALA A 481 -11.16 14.27 -43.43
C ALA A 481 -10.28 15.35 -42.77
N PRO A 482 -9.09 15.00 -42.25
CA PRO A 482 -8.19 15.97 -41.64
C PRO A 482 -7.59 16.92 -42.69
N PRO A 483 -7.35 18.20 -42.36
CA PRO A 483 -6.58 19.08 -43.23
C PRO A 483 -5.12 18.63 -43.28
N ALA A 484 -4.54 18.65 -44.48
CA ALA A 484 -3.15 18.30 -44.73
C ALA A 484 -2.21 19.30 -44.04
N GLY A 485 -1.40 18.84 -43.09
CA GLY A 485 -0.34 19.65 -42.51
C GLY A 485 0.04 19.32 -41.06
N ALA A 486 0.31 18.06 -40.74
CA ALA A 486 1.00 17.68 -39.50
C ALA A 486 2.27 16.90 -39.88
N ALA A 487 3.42 17.48 -39.58
CA ALA A 487 4.73 16.89 -39.87
C ALA A 487 4.95 15.64 -39.00
N THR A 488 5.15 14.51 -39.65
CA THR A 488 5.57 13.25 -39.03
C THR A 488 7.03 13.34 -38.61
N TRP A 489 7.30 13.20 -37.31
CA TRP A 489 8.65 12.91 -36.81
C TRP A 489 8.94 11.43 -37.06
N ALA A 490 9.76 11.14 -38.07
CA ALA A 490 10.34 9.82 -38.27
C ALA A 490 11.55 9.67 -37.33
N ALA A 491 11.43 8.80 -36.33
CA ALA A 491 12.57 8.39 -35.52
C ALA A 491 13.47 7.46 -36.36
N SER A 492 14.72 7.88 -36.58
CA SER A 492 15.76 7.01 -37.14
C SER A 492 16.31 6.10 -36.04
N SER A 493 15.89 4.84 -36.03
CA SER A 493 16.51 3.79 -35.22
C SER A 493 17.63 3.13 -36.03
N GLN A 494 18.89 3.42 -35.71
CA GLN A 494 19.97 2.47 -35.91
C GLN A 494 20.27 1.82 -34.55
N GLU A 495 19.73 0.62 -34.34
CA GLU A 495 20.14 -0.26 -33.25
C GLU A 495 21.42 -1.00 -33.68
N GLU A 496 22.53 -0.78 -32.98
CA GLU A 496 23.67 -1.69 -33.03
C GLU A 496 23.31 -2.97 -32.25
N GLN A 497 23.27 -4.10 -32.94
CA GLN A 497 22.98 -5.41 -32.37
C GLN A 497 24.16 -5.92 -31.54
N GLY A 498 24.09 -5.80 -30.21
CA GLY A 498 24.91 -6.60 -29.29
C GLY A 498 24.30 -7.99 -29.09
N SER A 499 25.13 -9.05 -29.08
CA SER A 499 24.61 -10.43 -28.99
C SER A 499 24.02 -10.74 -27.60
N PRO A 500 22.81 -11.36 -27.52
CA PRO A 500 22.15 -11.69 -26.26
C PRO A 500 22.94 -12.62 -25.32
N GLU A 501 23.83 -13.46 -25.86
CA GLU A 501 24.62 -14.43 -25.09
C GLU A 501 25.66 -13.79 -24.16
N LEU A 502 26.14 -12.57 -24.47
CA LEU A 502 27.13 -11.87 -23.64
C LEU A 502 26.51 -11.25 -22.39
N LEU A 503 25.27 -10.77 -22.50
CA LEU A 503 24.50 -10.13 -21.41
C LEU A 503 24.05 -11.14 -20.35
N GLU A 504 23.80 -12.40 -20.72
CA GLU A 504 23.44 -13.45 -19.75
C GLU A 504 24.64 -13.96 -18.94
N ARG A 505 25.85 -14.01 -19.51
CA ARG A 505 27.05 -14.52 -18.79
C ARG A 505 27.53 -13.63 -17.65
N THR A 506 27.19 -12.35 -17.65
CA THR A 506 27.70 -11.34 -16.70
C THR A 506 26.69 -10.94 -15.63
N ARG A 507 25.42 -11.37 -15.74
CA ARG A 507 24.42 -11.21 -14.67
C ARG A 507 24.85 -11.95 -13.40
N ASN A 508 24.79 -11.27 -12.26
CA ASN A 508 25.05 -11.80 -10.91
C ASN A 508 26.49 -12.23 -10.59
N GLN A 509 27.49 -11.83 -11.37
CA GLN A 509 28.89 -11.94 -10.91
C GLN A 509 29.20 -10.75 -10.00
N GLY A 510 29.35 -10.99 -8.69
CA GLY A 510 29.76 -9.97 -7.72
C GLY A 510 31.22 -9.56 -7.92
N PHE A 511 31.50 -8.26 -7.87
CA PHE A 511 32.87 -7.75 -7.90
C PHE A 511 33.47 -7.74 -6.49
N THR A 512 34.74 -8.10 -6.37
CA THR A 512 35.44 -7.92 -5.09
C THR A 512 35.58 -6.43 -4.80
N PHE A 513 35.52 -6.05 -3.52
CA PHE A 513 35.70 -4.65 -3.12
C PHE A 513 37.04 -4.08 -3.64
N ALA A 514 38.10 -4.90 -3.66
CA ALA A 514 39.39 -4.51 -4.25
C ALA A 514 39.28 -4.14 -5.74
N SER A 515 38.50 -4.89 -6.53
CA SER A 515 38.28 -4.60 -7.95
C SER A 515 37.51 -3.29 -8.15
N VAL A 516 36.47 -3.06 -7.34
CA VAL A 516 35.69 -1.80 -7.36
C VAL A 516 36.55 -0.62 -6.91
N ARG A 517 37.34 -0.79 -5.85
CA ARG A 517 38.27 0.22 -5.34
C ARG A 517 39.30 0.62 -6.39
N ASP A 518 39.96 -0.37 -6.98
CA ASP A 518 41.09 -0.13 -7.87
C ASP A 518 40.69 0.43 -9.24
N HIS A 519 39.40 0.38 -9.63
CA HIS A 519 38.93 0.79 -10.96
C HIS A 519 37.86 1.89 -10.94
N LEU A 520 37.11 2.06 -9.85
CA LEU A 520 36.01 3.02 -9.76
C LEU A 520 36.24 4.08 -8.67
N LEU A 521 36.64 3.65 -7.47
CA LEU A 521 36.75 4.56 -6.31
C LEU A 521 38.12 5.25 -6.20
N GLY A 522 39.17 4.61 -6.72
CA GLY A 522 40.55 5.06 -6.53
C GLY A 522 41.07 4.87 -5.10
N PRO A 523 42.27 5.38 -4.78
CA PRO A 523 42.81 5.32 -3.43
C PRO A 523 41.98 6.20 -2.47
N ALA A 524 41.88 5.78 -1.22
CA ALA A 524 41.22 6.57 -0.18
C ALA A 524 41.97 7.91 -0.01
N VAL A 525 41.22 9.00 0.11
CA VAL A 525 41.77 10.29 0.51
C VAL A 525 41.91 10.32 2.02
N ASN A 526 43.06 10.83 2.47
CA ASN A 526 43.40 10.93 3.88
C ASN A 526 42.66 12.11 4.54
N VAL A 527 41.36 11.94 4.76
CA VAL A 527 40.49 12.84 5.53
C VAL A 527 39.58 12.02 6.44
N PRO A 528 39.17 12.56 7.60
CA PRO A 528 38.21 11.88 8.46
C PRO A 528 36.89 11.58 7.71
N PRO A 529 36.22 10.45 8.01
CA PRO A 529 34.90 10.10 7.48
C PRO A 529 33.91 11.28 7.36
N GLY A 530 33.76 12.07 8.44
CA GLY A 530 32.85 13.21 8.48
C GLY A 530 33.24 14.40 7.59
N ALA A 531 34.45 14.42 7.03
CA ALA A 531 34.93 15.46 6.12
C ALA A 531 34.88 15.03 4.64
N CYS A 532 34.45 13.80 4.35
CA CYS A 532 34.51 13.22 3.01
C CYS A 532 33.59 13.93 2.00
N GLN A 533 32.34 14.18 2.41
CA GLN A 533 31.37 14.92 1.62
C GLN A 533 31.88 16.30 1.24
N GLN A 534 32.38 17.06 2.22
CA GLN A 534 32.86 18.41 1.99
C GLN A 534 34.07 18.42 1.05
N ARG A 535 34.91 17.39 1.13
CA ARG A 535 36.05 17.25 0.22
C ARG A 535 35.62 16.99 -1.22
N CYS A 536 34.57 16.21 -1.44
CA CYS A 536 34.00 16.00 -2.77
C CYS A 536 33.38 17.28 -3.33
N ILE A 537 32.57 17.98 -2.53
CA ILE A 537 31.95 19.26 -2.92
C ILE A 537 33.02 20.27 -3.36
N ASN A 538 34.18 20.28 -2.70
CA ASN A 538 35.27 21.20 -3.00
C ASN A 538 36.18 20.76 -4.16
N ASP A 539 36.07 19.51 -4.65
CA ASP A 539 36.84 19.01 -5.80
C ASP A 539 35.95 19.00 -7.05
N GLN A 540 36.21 19.91 -7.98
CA GLN A 540 35.41 20.05 -9.22
C GLN A 540 35.41 18.81 -10.12
N ARG A 541 36.25 17.80 -9.84
CA ARG A 541 36.28 16.52 -10.56
C ARG A 541 35.57 15.39 -9.82
N CYS A 542 35.15 15.62 -8.57
CA CYS A 542 34.42 14.63 -7.80
C CYS A 542 32.95 14.58 -8.25
N ALA A 543 32.52 13.41 -8.72
CA ALA A 543 31.14 13.17 -9.11
C ALA A 543 30.30 12.59 -7.96
N ALA A 544 30.92 11.84 -7.05
CA ALA A 544 30.29 11.26 -5.87
C ALA A 544 31.34 10.93 -4.79
N TRP A 545 30.90 10.69 -3.56
CA TRP A 545 31.77 10.30 -2.45
C TRP A 545 31.18 9.17 -1.64
N GLU A 546 32.04 8.38 -1.01
CA GLU A 546 31.64 7.29 -0.13
C GLU A 546 32.59 7.18 1.06
N VAL A 547 32.03 6.76 2.20
CA VAL A 547 32.73 6.63 3.47
C VAL A 547 32.57 5.20 3.97
N CYS A 548 33.69 4.59 4.36
CA CYS A 548 33.72 3.21 4.81
C CYS A 548 34.17 3.11 6.26
N VAL A 549 33.27 2.71 7.16
CA VAL A 549 33.48 2.45 8.59
C VAL A 549 32.49 1.35 9.01
N PRO A 550 32.90 0.17 9.59
CA PRO A 550 33.99 -0.07 10.54
C PRO A 550 35.14 -1.01 10.10
N TYR A 551 36.21 -1.03 10.91
CA TYR A 551 37.52 -1.69 10.70
C TYR A 551 37.48 -3.23 10.80
N ASP A 552 37.68 -3.91 9.68
CA ASP A 552 38.06 -5.34 9.64
C ASP A 552 39.41 -5.49 8.91
N PRO A 553 40.49 -5.91 9.60
CA PRO A 553 41.80 -6.17 9.00
C PRO A 553 41.81 -7.21 7.87
N ARG A 554 40.71 -7.95 7.69
CA ARG A 554 40.55 -8.97 6.64
C ARG A 554 39.56 -8.58 5.52
N ALA A 555 38.75 -7.53 5.68
CA ALA A 555 37.70 -7.13 4.73
C ALA A 555 37.82 -5.70 4.13
N GLY A 556 38.82 -4.91 4.54
CA GLY A 556 39.57 -4.09 3.58
C GLY A 556 38.98 -2.77 3.08
N CYS A 557 38.19 -2.05 3.88
CA CYS A 557 37.73 -0.72 3.51
C CYS A 557 37.75 0.25 4.70
N GLU A 558 38.63 1.25 4.64
CA GLU A 558 38.75 2.33 5.63
C GLU A 558 39.02 3.64 4.90
N GLY A 559 38.25 4.67 5.23
CA GLY A 559 38.51 6.04 4.78
C GLY A 559 37.44 6.62 3.84
N CYS A 560 37.79 7.77 3.27
CA CYS A 560 36.96 8.53 2.34
C CYS A 560 37.39 8.23 0.91
N TYR A 561 36.43 7.94 0.02
CA TYR A 561 36.67 7.69 -1.39
C TYR A 561 35.95 8.75 -2.23
N LEU A 562 36.64 9.29 -3.25
CA LEU A 562 36.10 10.28 -4.17
C LEU A 562 35.98 9.67 -5.56
N VAL A 563 34.77 9.51 -6.06
CA VAL A 563 34.48 8.93 -7.36
C VAL A 563 34.67 9.99 -8.43
N GLY A 564 35.47 9.68 -9.46
CA GLY A 564 35.75 10.57 -10.59
C GLY A 564 37.01 11.44 -10.46
N GLY A 565 37.75 11.37 -9.34
CA GLY A 565 38.85 12.28 -9.02
C GLY A 565 40.26 11.96 -9.55
N SER A 566 40.51 10.75 -10.11
CA SER A 566 41.85 10.33 -10.55
C SER A 566 42.01 10.33 -12.07
N ALA A 567 43.13 10.88 -12.56
CA ALA A 567 43.50 10.94 -13.97
C ALA A 567 44.02 9.61 -14.56
N ALA A 568 44.05 8.53 -13.78
CA ALA A 568 44.56 7.24 -14.23
C ALA A 568 43.72 6.10 -13.66
N LEU A 569 42.56 5.85 -14.28
CA LEU A 569 41.90 4.56 -14.17
C LEU A 569 41.61 4.11 -15.59
N GLN A 570 42.32 3.06 -16.02
CA GLN A 570 41.96 2.31 -17.22
C GLN A 570 40.47 1.95 -17.08
N PRO A 571 39.62 2.27 -18.05
CA PRO A 571 38.19 1.99 -17.94
C PRO A 571 38.01 0.48 -17.72
N MET A 572 37.19 0.12 -16.73
CA MET A 572 36.82 -1.27 -16.52
C MET A 572 36.04 -1.73 -17.77
N ARG A 573 36.72 -2.46 -18.65
CA ARG A 573 36.08 -3.01 -19.86
C ARG A 573 35.30 -4.25 -19.46
N ILE A 574 34.00 -4.06 -19.31
CA ILE A 574 33.04 -5.15 -19.19
C ILE A 574 32.56 -5.45 -20.61
N GLU A 575 32.89 -6.63 -21.13
CA GLU A 575 32.47 -7.05 -22.47
C GLU A 575 30.94 -7.02 -22.54
N GLY A 576 30.37 -6.24 -23.48
CA GLY A 576 28.92 -6.06 -23.64
C GLY A 576 28.28 -4.91 -22.86
N TRP A 577 29.04 -4.11 -22.10
CA TRP A 577 28.55 -2.90 -21.43
C TRP A 577 29.24 -1.64 -21.97
N HIS A 578 28.46 -0.69 -22.48
CA HIS A 578 28.91 0.68 -22.72
C HIS A 578 28.36 1.58 -21.60
N ALA A 579 29.19 1.96 -20.63
CA ALA A 579 28.85 3.04 -19.71
C ALA A 579 29.10 4.38 -20.42
N ALA A 580 28.05 5.04 -20.89
CA ALA A 580 28.15 6.43 -21.34
C ALA A 580 28.06 7.35 -20.11
N VAL A 581 29.18 7.99 -19.75
CA VAL A 581 29.13 9.20 -18.92
C VAL A 581 29.01 10.38 -19.87
N GLU A 582 27.78 10.84 -20.12
CA GLU A 582 27.57 12.08 -20.87
C GLU A 582 28.05 13.28 -20.04
N ARG A 583 29.14 13.91 -20.48
CA ARG A 583 29.52 15.24 -20.02
C ARG A 583 28.64 16.27 -20.73
N GLY A 584 27.64 16.81 -20.04
CA GLY A 584 27.00 18.05 -20.47
C GLY A 584 28.03 19.19 -20.43
N SER A 585 28.43 19.68 -21.60
CA SER A 585 29.25 20.89 -21.74
C SER A 585 28.44 22.11 -21.28
N ALA A 586 28.77 22.66 -20.12
CA ALA A 586 28.27 23.96 -19.70
C ALA A 586 28.96 25.07 -20.52
N GLN A 587 28.27 25.62 -21.52
CA GLN A 587 28.41 27.04 -21.82
C GLN A 587 27.31 27.77 -21.06
N PHE A 588 27.71 28.83 -20.36
CA PHE A 588 26.94 29.67 -19.43
C PHE A 588 26.84 29.15 -18.00
N GLY A 589 27.71 29.71 -17.17
CA GLY A 589 27.93 29.30 -15.80
C GLY A 589 26.87 29.80 -14.82
N ILE A 590 26.62 28.94 -13.83
CA ILE A 590 26.40 29.17 -12.38
C ILE A 590 26.69 27.80 -11.72
N PRO A 591 27.29 27.72 -10.52
CA PRO A 591 27.89 26.49 -9.98
C PRO A 591 26.84 25.45 -9.58
N ARG A 592 27.11 24.18 -9.89
CA ARG A 592 26.41 22.98 -9.39
C ARG A 592 27.14 22.40 -8.19
#